data_AF-A0A960D527-F1
#
_entry.id   AF-A0A960D527-F1
#
_cell.length_a   1.000
_cell.length_b   1.000
_cell.length_c   1.000
_cell.angle_alpha   90.00
_cell.angle_beta   90.00
_cell.angle_gamma   90.00
#
_symmetry.space_group_name_H-M   'P 1'
#
loop_
_entity.id
_entity.type
_entity.pdbx_description
1 polymer ?
#
loop_
_entity_poly.entity_id
_entity_poly.type
_entity_poly.pdbx_seq_one_letter_code
_entity_poly.pdbx_strand_id
1 'polypeptide(L)'
;MLSVPHLDREFDYLVSEEQSDDVQPGVRVRVRFHGRLVDAFVLERRSDTDHVGQLGWLDRVISAEPVLTPEVRRLVDAVAARYAGTRPDVLRLAIPPRHAGAEKSAGTVPLLPVIEPVDPTAWGRYQRGEQFLEALRDGRAARAVWQA
;
A
#
# COMPACT_ATOMS: atom_id res chain seq x y z
N MET A 1 -2.10 -7.89 11.82
CA MET A 1 -3.23 -7.94 10.88
C MET A 1 -3.93 -9.29 10.99
N LEU A 2 -5.25 -9.31 10.93
CA LEU A 2 -6.03 -10.55 10.93
C LEU A 2 -6.23 -11.01 9.49
N SER A 3 -6.04 -12.31 9.24
CA SER A 3 -6.21 -12.94 7.92
C SER A 3 -7.39 -13.91 8.01
N VAL A 4 -8.61 -13.34 8.01
CA VAL A 4 -9.83 -14.15 7.97
C VAL A 4 -10.75 -13.56 6.90
N PRO A 5 -11.19 -14.32 5.87
CA PRO A 5 -11.84 -13.76 4.68
C PRO A 5 -13.11 -12.95 4.96
N HIS A 6 -13.90 -13.34 5.96
CA HIS A 6 -15.13 -12.60 6.33
C HIS A 6 -14.85 -11.24 6.98
N LEU A 7 -13.57 -10.90 7.22
CA LEU A 7 -13.11 -9.63 7.75
C LEU A 7 -12.38 -8.77 6.70
N ASP A 8 -12.44 -9.15 5.42
CA ASP A 8 -11.91 -8.30 4.33
C ASP A 8 -12.88 -7.15 4.00
N ARG A 9 -13.01 -6.26 4.98
CA ARG A 9 -13.81 -5.03 4.92
C ARG A 9 -13.15 -3.95 5.77
N GLU A 10 -13.61 -2.73 5.58
CA GLU A 10 -13.15 -1.57 6.34
C GLU A 10 -13.87 -1.51 7.69
N PHE A 11 -13.21 -0.93 8.69
CA PHE A 11 -13.72 -0.79 10.05
C PHE A 11 -13.45 0.61 10.56
N ASP A 12 -14.49 1.24 11.10
CA ASP A 12 -14.43 2.61 11.59
C ASP A 12 -14.05 2.65 13.07
N TYR A 13 -13.20 3.60 13.42
CA TYR A 13 -12.73 3.84 14.77
C TYR A 13 -12.74 5.34 15.07
N LEU A 14 -13.02 5.69 16.32
CA LEU A 14 -12.86 7.04 16.84
C LEU A 14 -11.38 7.34 17.08
N VAL A 15 -11.02 8.61 16.89
CA VAL A 15 -9.66 9.10 17.11
C VAL A 15 -9.71 10.23 18.13
N SER A 16 -8.87 10.15 19.16
CA SER A 16 -8.76 11.21 20.15
C SER A 16 -8.11 12.46 19.56
N GLU A 17 -8.39 13.60 20.16
CA GLU A 17 -7.78 14.88 19.77
C GLU A 17 -6.25 14.82 19.86
N GLU A 18 -5.72 14.21 20.92
CA GLU A 18 -4.26 14.04 21.15
C GLU A 18 -3.54 13.33 20.00
N GLN A 19 -4.23 12.41 19.32
CA GLN A 19 -3.64 11.61 18.24
C GLN A 19 -4.07 12.11 16.86
N SER A 20 -4.91 13.13 16.77
CA SER A 20 -5.56 13.52 15.51
C SER A 20 -4.55 13.97 14.45
N ASP A 21 -3.50 14.68 14.86
CA ASP A 21 -2.47 15.17 13.94
C ASP A 21 -1.66 14.03 13.33
N ASP A 22 -1.36 12.99 14.11
CA ASP A 22 -0.56 11.84 13.67
C ASP A 22 -1.37 10.78 12.90
N VAL A 23 -2.68 10.68 13.15
CA VAL A 23 -3.57 9.70 12.50
C VAL A 23 -3.97 10.21 11.11
N GLN A 24 -3.03 10.16 10.18
CA GLN A 24 -3.22 10.49 8.77
C GLN A 24 -3.44 9.25 7.90
N PRO A 25 -4.08 9.35 6.72
CA PRO A 25 -4.17 8.24 5.78
C PRO A 25 -2.79 7.64 5.46
N GLY A 26 -2.71 6.31 5.49
CA GLY A 26 -1.50 5.55 5.18
C GLY A 26 -0.64 5.18 6.40
N VAL A 27 -0.88 5.76 7.58
CA VAL A 27 -0.07 5.51 8.77
C VAL A 27 -0.43 4.17 9.44
N ARG A 28 0.55 3.58 10.15
CA ARG A 28 0.34 2.36 10.93
C ARG A 28 -0.22 2.68 12.31
N VAL A 29 -1.27 1.98 12.69
CA VAL A 29 -1.96 2.15 13.98
C VAL A 29 -2.17 0.81 14.67
N ARG A 30 -2.35 0.87 15.98
CA ARG A 30 -2.84 -0.23 16.81
C ARG A 30 -4.31 0.02 17.09
N VAL A 31 -5.13 -1.03 16.95
CA VAL A 31 -6.54 -0.99 17.34
C VAL A 31 -6.90 -2.23 18.14
N ARG A 32 -7.95 -2.13 18.95
CA ARG A 32 -8.55 -3.29 19.61
C ARG A 32 -9.65 -3.86 18.72
N PHE A 33 -9.48 -5.10 18.30
CA PHE A 33 -10.45 -5.83 17.49
C PHE A 33 -10.84 -7.13 18.20
N HIS A 34 -12.11 -7.28 18.54
CA HIS A 34 -12.63 -8.43 19.31
C HIS A 34 -11.76 -8.78 20.53
N GLY A 35 -11.40 -7.75 21.31
CA GLY A 35 -10.60 -7.90 22.53
C GLY A 35 -9.09 -8.05 22.33
N ARG A 36 -8.59 -8.20 21.10
CA ARG A 36 -7.15 -8.34 20.80
C ARG A 36 -6.58 -7.07 20.20
N LEU A 37 -5.33 -6.74 20.54
CA LEU A 37 -4.61 -5.64 19.89
C LEU A 37 -4.02 -6.10 18.58
N VAL A 38 -4.39 -5.44 17.48
CA VAL A 38 -3.93 -5.76 16.14
C VAL A 38 -3.38 -4.52 15.45
N ASP A 39 -2.37 -4.73 14.60
CA ASP A 39 -1.89 -3.68 13.70
C ASP A 39 -2.85 -3.51 12.51
N ALA A 40 -3.07 -2.25 12.14
CA ALA A 40 -3.90 -1.81 11.02
C ALA A 40 -3.26 -0.58 10.34
N PHE A 41 -3.83 -0.19 9.20
CA PHE A 41 -3.50 1.07 8.53
C PHE A 41 -4.73 1.96 8.47
N VAL A 42 -4.53 3.26 8.55
CA VAL A 42 -5.58 4.25 8.33
C VAL A 42 -5.81 4.36 6.82
N LEU A 43 -7.03 4.14 6.36
CA LEU A 43 -7.37 4.28 4.94
C LEU A 43 -7.78 5.69 4.59
N GLU A 44 -8.57 6.32 5.45
CA GLU A 44 -9.09 7.67 5.28
C GLU A 44 -9.51 8.29 6.62
N ARG A 45 -9.77 9.59 6.60
CA ARG A 45 -10.31 10.36 7.72
C ARG A 45 -11.67 10.90 7.33
N ARG A 46 -12.68 10.61 8.13
CA ARG A 46 -14.07 11.08 7.95
C ARG A 46 -14.56 11.75 9.23
N SER A 47 -15.48 12.70 9.06
CA SER A 47 -16.22 13.36 10.15
C SER A 47 -17.46 12.58 10.60
N ASP A 48 -17.87 11.59 9.81
CA ASP A 48 -19.08 10.79 9.96
C ASP A 48 -18.79 9.31 9.66
N THR A 49 -19.72 8.45 10.03
CA THR A 49 -19.67 7.01 9.79
C THR A 49 -21.04 6.51 9.35
N ASP A 50 -21.03 5.55 8.42
CA ASP A 50 -22.23 4.80 8.04
C ASP A 50 -22.46 3.58 8.96
N HIS A 51 -21.55 3.32 9.90
CA HIS A 51 -21.63 2.21 10.85
C HIS A 51 -22.75 2.44 11.86
N VAL A 52 -23.70 1.51 11.90
CA VAL A 52 -24.76 1.48 12.91
C VAL A 52 -24.26 0.70 14.13
N GLY A 53 -23.83 1.42 15.16
CA GLY A 53 -23.34 0.82 16.40
C GLY A 53 -22.41 1.73 17.20
N GLN A 54 -21.80 1.18 18.25
CA GLN A 54 -20.74 1.88 18.98
C GLN A 54 -19.40 1.70 18.26
N LEU A 55 -18.73 2.82 18.01
CA LEU A 55 -17.36 2.80 17.51
C LEU A 55 -16.37 2.56 18.65
N GLY A 56 -15.36 1.75 18.38
CA GLY A 56 -14.20 1.63 19.25
C GLY A 56 -13.27 2.83 19.09
N TRP A 57 -12.48 3.13 20.11
CA TRP A 57 -11.38 4.08 20.00
C TRP A 57 -10.13 3.40 19.43
N LEU A 58 -9.39 4.15 18.60
CA LEU A 58 -8.04 3.81 18.22
C LEU A 58 -7.16 3.70 19.49
N ASP A 59 -6.27 2.72 19.54
CA ASP A 59 -5.42 2.48 20.72
C ASP A 59 -4.20 3.39 20.70
N ARG A 60 -3.41 3.32 19.61
CA ARG A 60 -2.28 4.24 19.39
C ARG A 60 -1.78 4.29 17.96
N VAL A 61 -1.13 5.40 17.61
CA VAL A 61 -0.30 5.48 16.40
C VAL A 61 1.02 4.74 16.66
N ILE A 62 1.42 3.89 15.71
CA ILE A 62 2.69 3.14 15.80
C ILE A 62 3.84 3.94 15.19
N SER A 63 3.55 4.62 14.08
CA SER A 63 4.46 5.49 13.34
C SER A 63 3.61 6.45 12.51
N ALA A 64 3.92 7.75 12.56
CA ALA A 64 3.26 8.78 11.77
C ALA A 64 3.68 8.75 10.28
N GLU A 65 4.62 7.88 9.90
CA GLU A 65 5.06 7.72 8.51
C GLU A 65 3.95 7.09 7.64
N PRO A 66 3.47 7.78 6.59
CA PRO A 66 2.44 7.26 5.70
C PRO A 66 3.04 6.22 4.73
N VAL A 67 2.98 4.95 5.11
CA VAL A 67 3.58 3.85 4.32
C VAL A 67 2.60 3.16 3.38
N LEU A 68 1.30 3.22 3.66
CA LEU A 68 0.26 2.73 2.75
C LEU A 68 -0.15 3.89 1.84
N THR A 69 0.55 4.03 0.73
CA THR A 69 0.23 5.07 -0.27
C THR A 69 -1.02 4.69 -1.08
N PRO A 70 -1.67 5.67 -1.75
CA PRO A 70 -2.79 5.40 -2.65
C PRO A 70 -2.44 4.38 -3.76
N GLU A 71 -1.23 4.44 -4.30
CA GLU A 71 -0.72 3.52 -5.32
C GLU A 71 -0.66 2.10 -4.78
N VAL A 72 -0.10 1.92 -3.58
CA VAL A 72 -0.02 0.62 -2.91
C VAL A 72 -1.42 0.10 -2.59
N ARG A 73 -2.34 0.94 -2.12
CA ARG A 73 -3.74 0.56 -1.88
C ARG A 73 -4.41 0.05 -3.16
N ARG A 74 -4.33 0.80 -4.26
CA ARG A 74 -4.89 0.39 -5.55
C ARG A 74 -4.31 -0.93 -6.04
N LEU A 75 -3.00 -1.12 -5.88
CA LEU A 75 -2.33 -2.37 -6.25
C LEU A 75 -2.79 -3.54 -5.39
N VAL A 76 -2.89 -3.35 -4.07
CA VAL A 76 -3.40 -4.34 -3.12
C VAL A 76 -4.81 -4.78 -3.51
N ASP A 77 -5.70 -3.83 -3.79
CA ASP A 77 -7.07 -4.10 -4.22
C ASP A 77 -7.11 -4.92 -5.51
N ALA A 78 -6.31 -4.53 -6.52
CA ALA A 78 -6.22 -5.24 -7.78
C ALA A 78 -5.68 -6.67 -7.62
N VAL A 79 -4.66 -6.87 -6.77
CA VAL A 79 -4.09 -8.19 -6.50
C VAL A 79 -5.08 -9.08 -5.76
N ALA A 80 -5.70 -8.58 -4.68
CA ALA A 80 -6.71 -9.33 -3.93
C ALA A 80 -7.87 -9.77 -4.83
N ALA A 81 -8.41 -8.85 -5.64
CA ALA A 81 -9.47 -9.15 -6.60
C ALA A 81 -9.05 -10.16 -7.67
N ARG A 82 -7.83 -10.03 -8.22
CA ARG A 82 -7.34 -10.88 -9.33
C ARG A 82 -7.04 -12.31 -8.91
N TYR A 83 -6.63 -12.52 -7.66
CA TYR A 83 -6.20 -13.81 -7.13
C TYR A 83 -7.17 -14.39 -6.10
N ALA A 84 -8.35 -13.78 -5.90
CA ALA A 84 -9.32 -14.15 -4.87
C ALA A 84 -8.69 -14.26 -3.47
N GLY A 85 -7.73 -13.37 -3.18
CA GLY A 85 -7.08 -13.24 -1.88
C GLY A 85 -7.75 -12.16 -1.01
N THR A 86 -7.26 -11.99 0.23
CA THR A 86 -7.76 -10.94 1.13
C THR A 86 -6.83 -9.73 1.15
N ARG A 87 -7.35 -8.51 1.28
CA ARG A 87 -6.50 -7.30 1.40
C ARG A 87 -5.47 -7.39 2.53
N PRO A 88 -5.82 -7.86 3.75
CA PRO A 88 -4.83 -8.01 4.82
C PRO A 88 -3.67 -8.94 4.47
N ASP A 89 -3.92 -10.01 3.70
CA ASP A 89 -2.86 -10.93 3.26
C ASP A 89 -1.90 -10.30 2.26
N VAL A 90 -2.42 -9.48 1.35
CA VAL A 90 -1.58 -8.77 0.38
C VAL A 90 -0.82 -7.63 1.07
N LEU A 91 -1.46 -6.88 1.96
CA LEU A 91 -0.84 -5.75 2.68
C LEU A 91 0.37 -6.17 3.50
N ARG A 92 0.29 -7.31 4.22
CA ARG A 92 1.42 -7.80 5.04
C ARG A 92 2.64 -8.22 4.22
N LEU A 93 2.47 -8.49 2.92
CA LEU A 93 3.56 -8.80 1.99
C LEU A 93 4.04 -7.55 1.25
N ALA A 94 3.14 -6.64 0.91
CA ALA A 94 3.44 -5.41 0.18
C ALA A 94 4.17 -4.38 1.05
N ILE A 95 3.86 -4.33 2.35
CA ILE A 95 4.41 -3.34 3.28
C ILE A 95 5.32 -4.05 4.29
N PRO A 96 6.64 -3.78 4.27
CA PRO A 96 7.57 -4.37 5.22
C PRO A 96 7.21 -4.05 6.69
N PRO A 97 7.63 -4.90 7.65
CA PRO A 97 7.55 -4.59 9.06
C PRO A 97 8.26 -3.27 9.40
N ARG A 98 7.77 -2.58 10.43
CA ARG A 98 8.35 -1.32 10.90
C ARG A 98 9.80 -1.52 11.34
N HIS A 99 10.69 -0.62 10.90
CA HIS A 99 12.07 -0.56 11.36
C HIS A 99 12.36 0.80 12.02
N ALA A 100 12.14 0.90 13.33
CA ALA A 100 12.17 2.18 14.07
C ALA A 100 13.52 2.94 13.98
N GLY A 101 14.64 2.22 13.82
CA GLY A 101 15.94 2.84 13.60
C GLY A 101 16.02 3.59 12.26
N ALA A 102 15.41 3.04 11.20
CA ALA A 102 15.41 3.66 9.88
C ALA A 102 14.53 4.92 9.84
N GLU A 103 13.39 4.90 10.54
CA GLU A 103 12.50 6.06 10.66
C GLU A 103 13.19 7.25 11.36
N LYS A 104 13.94 6.99 12.45
CA LYS A 104 14.69 8.04 13.15
C LYS A 104 15.83 8.62 12.31
N SER A 105 16.38 7.80 11.42
CA SER A 105 17.51 8.21 10.59
C SER A 105 17.11 9.12 9.44
N ALA A 106 15.81 9.36 9.20
CA ALA A 106 15.21 10.25 8.19
C ALA A 106 16.26 10.80 7.20
N GLY A 107 16.80 9.88 6.42
CA GLY A 107 17.93 10.14 5.55
C GLY A 107 17.44 10.99 4.40
N THR A 108 18.31 11.89 3.93
CA THR A 108 18.18 12.63 2.68
C THR A 108 17.40 11.81 1.65
N VAL A 109 16.30 12.35 1.13
CA VAL A 109 15.56 11.74 0.01
C VAL A 109 16.59 11.31 -1.03
N PRO A 110 16.75 10.01 -1.31
CA PRO A 110 17.73 9.58 -2.28
C PRO A 110 17.41 10.29 -3.58
N LEU A 111 18.39 11.02 -4.14
CA LEU A 111 18.21 11.56 -5.47
C LEU A 111 17.88 10.39 -6.39
N LEU A 112 16.73 10.45 -7.05
CA LEU A 112 16.39 9.45 -8.06
C LEU A 112 17.56 9.40 -9.05
N PRO A 113 18.03 8.21 -9.42
CA PRO A 113 19.07 8.12 -10.42
C PRO A 113 18.57 8.80 -11.70
N VAL A 114 19.42 9.61 -12.31
CA VAL A 114 19.15 10.12 -13.66
C VAL A 114 19.22 8.92 -14.59
N ILE A 115 18.05 8.49 -15.09
CA ILE A 115 17.96 7.39 -16.05
C ILE A 115 18.27 7.98 -17.44
N GLU A 116 19.39 7.59 -18.02
CA GLU A 116 19.69 7.93 -19.43
C GLU A 116 18.69 7.23 -20.38
N PRO A 117 18.41 7.81 -21.56
CA PRO A 117 17.59 7.16 -22.57
C PRO A 117 18.14 5.77 -22.92
N VAL A 118 17.28 4.76 -22.84
CA VAL A 118 17.64 3.37 -23.18
C VAL A 118 17.84 3.25 -24.70
N ASP A 119 19.01 2.76 -25.13
CA ASP A 119 19.25 2.38 -26.53
C ASP A 119 18.36 1.17 -26.91
N PRO A 120 17.39 1.34 -27.84
CA PRO A 120 16.48 0.27 -28.22
C PRO A 120 17.12 -0.76 -29.17
N THR A 121 18.30 -0.53 -29.71
CA THR A 121 18.88 -1.33 -30.81
C THR A 121 18.99 -2.81 -30.45
N ALA A 122 19.37 -3.13 -29.21
CA ALA A 122 19.48 -4.50 -28.73
C ALA A 122 18.13 -5.26 -28.68
N TRP A 123 17.00 -4.58 -28.78
CA TRP A 123 15.66 -5.19 -28.82
C TRP A 123 15.27 -5.71 -30.20
N GLY A 124 15.95 -5.26 -31.26
CA GLY A 124 15.72 -5.76 -32.63
C GLY A 124 16.00 -7.26 -32.79
N ARG A 125 16.78 -7.86 -31.88
CA ARG A 125 17.00 -9.32 -31.85
C ARG A 125 15.77 -10.13 -31.43
N TYR A 126 14.80 -9.49 -30.77
CA TYR A 126 13.58 -10.16 -30.30
C TYR A 126 12.45 -9.94 -31.28
N GLN A 127 11.71 -11.03 -31.56
CA GLN A 127 10.50 -10.94 -32.37
C GLN A 127 9.52 -9.97 -31.69
N ARG A 128 9.15 -8.92 -32.41
CA ARG A 128 8.30 -7.80 -31.95
C ARG A 128 8.90 -6.89 -30.87
N GLY A 129 10.23 -6.88 -30.69
CA GLY A 129 10.89 -6.04 -29.68
C GLY A 129 10.64 -4.55 -29.85
N GLU A 130 10.71 -4.05 -31.09
CA GLU A 130 10.46 -2.63 -31.39
C GLU A 130 9.01 -2.22 -31.11
N GLN A 131 8.03 -3.03 -31.54
CA GLN A 131 6.61 -2.75 -31.29
C GLN A 131 6.26 -2.83 -29.80
N PHE A 132 6.96 -3.68 -29.03
CA PHE A 132 6.83 -3.73 -27.59
C PHE A 132 7.32 -2.42 -26.94
N LEU A 133 8.50 -1.92 -27.34
CA LEU A 133 9.00 -0.64 -26.83
C LEU A 133 8.12 0.54 -27.22
N GLU A 134 7.61 0.56 -28.45
CA GLU A 134 6.66 1.57 -28.93
C GLU A 134 5.38 1.55 -28.08
N ALA A 135 4.82 0.36 -27.81
CA ALA A 135 3.65 0.23 -26.94
C ALA A 135 3.91 0.76 -25.52
N LEU A 136 5.07 0.46 -24.92
CA LEU A 136 5.43 0.98 -23.61
C LEU A 136 5.57 2.51 -23.60
N ARG A 137 6.21 3.09 -24.63
CA ARG A 137 6.36 4.55 -24.75
C ARG A 137 5.01 5.27 -24.88
N ASP A 138 4.07 4.66 -25.59
CA ASP A 138 2.73 5.21 -25.78
C ASP A 138 1.79 4.93 -24.58
N GLY A 139 2.26 4.25 -23.53
CA GLY A 139 1.43 3.83 -22.40
C GLY A 139 0.37 2.78 -22.79
N ARG A 140 0.54 2.11 -23.93
CA ARG A 140 -0.35 1.03 -24.39
C ARG A 140 -0.03 -0.27 -23.65
N ALA A 141 -1.07 -1.04 -23.34
CA ALA A 141 -0.89 -2.35 -22.72
C ALA A 141 -0.07 -3.28 -23.64
N ALA A 142 1.10 -3.70 -23.17
CA ALA A 142 2.00 -4.61 -23.89
C ALA A 142 2.24 -5.87 -23.05
N ARG A 143 2.25 -7.03 -23.70
CA ARG A 143 2.58 -8.32 -23.05
C ARG A 143 3.76 -8.94 -23.78
N ALA A 144 4.76 -9.36 -23.02
CA ALA A 144 5.92 -10.08 -23.52
C ALA A 144 6.17 -11.30 -22.63
N VAL A 145 6.70 -12.37 -23.23
CA VAL A 145 7.23 -13.52 -22.51
C VAL A 145 8.70 -13.59 -22.87
N TRP A 146 9.56 -13.52 -21.86
CA TRP A 146 10.99 -13.71 -22.03
C TRP A 146 11.34 -15.14 -21.61
N GLN A 147 12.06 -15.85 -22.47
CA GLN A 147 12.66 -17.14 -22.17
C GLN A 147 14.17 -16.93 -22.25
N ALA A 148 14.86 -17.14 -21.13
CA ALA A 148 16.30 -17.04 -21.00
C ALA A 148 16.99 -18.34 -21.45
#